data_AF-A0A5B8N456-F1
#
_entry.id   AF-A0A5B8N456-F1
#
_cell.length_a   1.000
_cell.length_b   1.000
_cell.length_c   1.000
_cell.angle_alpha   90.00
_cell.angle_beta   90.00
_cell.angle_gamma   90.00
#
_symmetry.space_group_name_H-M   'P 1'
#
loop_
_entity.id
_entity.type
_entity.pdbx_description
1 polymer ?
#
loop_
_entity_poly.entity_id
_entity_poly.type
_entity_poly.pdbx_seq_one_letter_code
_entity_poly.pdbx_strand_id
1 'polypeptide(L)'
;MKSSRKLVSAMLIVMGGMLVLPPAAQAARSTEERAEAQQSREDMSPQGQYKIAKKEADAAYREALTNCKKMGKADRVACMKDAKANYQSDLAQAKKEMSSGR
;
A
#
# COMPACT_ATOMS: atom_id res chain seq x y z
N MET A 1 55.26 -0.11 13.64
CA MET A 1 55.88 0.29 14.93
C MET A 1 55.20 1.55 15.44
N LYS A 2 54.81 1.55 16.72
CA LYS A 2 54.52 2.67 17.65
C LYS A 2 53.93 3.98 17.08
N SER A 3 52.64 4.26 17.35
CA SER A 3 52.11 4.94 18.56
C SER A 3 52.08 6.47 18.37
N SER A 4 50.93 7.14 18.50
CA SER A 4 50.56 7.73 19.80
C SER A 4 49.06 8.02 19.94
N ARG A 5 48.46 7.45 21.00
CA ARG A 5 47.26 7.95 21.69
C ARG A 5 47.55 9.32 22.31
N LYS A 6 46.55 10.21 22.42
CA LYS A 6 46.18 11.17 23.49
C LYS A 6 45.16 12.17 22.86
N LEU A 7 44.09 12.69 23.45
CA LEU A 7 43.43 12.64 24.76
C LEU A 7 42.05 13.29 24.54
N VAL A 8 41.03 12.73 25.18
CA VAL A 8 39.87 13.37 25.83
C VAL A 8 39.59 14.84 25.47
N SER A 9 38.40 15.11 24.92
CA SER A 9 37.64 16.30 25.31
C SER A 9 36.22 15.88 25.65
N ALA A 10 36.00 15.69 26.95
CA ALA A 10 34.68 15.62 27.54
C ALA A 10 34.07 17.02 27.42
N MET A 11 33.13 17.21 26.50
CA MET A 11 32.26 18.38 26.54
C MET A 11 31.02 18.00 27.37
N LEU A 12 31.16 18.18 28.67
CA LEU A 12 30.03 18.32 29.59
C LEU A 12 29.26 19.59 29.21
N ILE A 13 28.16 19.43 28.47
CA ILE A 13 27.12 20.47 28.40
C ILE A 13 26.09 20.11 29.45
N VAL A 14 26.33 20.60 30.67
CA VAL A 14 25.26 20.82 31.65
C VAL A 14 24.62 22.14 31.26
N MET A 15 23.48 22.09 30.58
CA MET A 15 22.55 23.20 30.60
C MET A 15 21.14 22.64 30.75
N GLY A 16 20.65 22.71 31.99
CA GLY A 16 19.27 22.45 32.32
C GLY A 16 18.39 23.44 31.58
N GLY A 17 17.67 22.93 30.58
CA GLY A 17 16.43 23.53 30.11
C GLY A 17 15.30 22.78 30.78
N MET A 18 14.65 23.39 31.77
CA MET A 18 13.32 22.99 32.17
C MET A 18 12.43 23.26 30.94
N LEU A 19 12.30 22.26 30.07
CA LEU A 19 11.32 22.28 29.00
C LEU A 19 9.96 22.19 29.70
N VAL A 20 9.35 23.36 29.92
CA VAL A 20 7.91 23.46 30.09
C VAL A 20 7.31 22.80 28.85
N LEU A 21 6.87 21.55 28.99
CA LEU A 21 6.13 20.89 27.92
C LEU A 21 4.89 21.77 27.64
N PRO A 22 4.73 22.29 26.42
CA PRO A 22 3.45 22.87 26.06
C PRO A 22 2.37 21.77 26.15
N PRO A 23 1.10 22.10 26.45
CA PRO A 23 -0.03 21.17 26.40
C PRO A 23 -0.39 20.74 24.96
N ALA A 24 0.61 20.58 24.10
CA ALA A 24 0.49 20.10 22.73
C ALA A 24 0.23 18.58 22.68
N ALA A 25 0.47 17.84 23.78
CA ALA A 25 0.19 16.41 23.85
C ALA A 25 -1.32 16.09 23.74
N GLN A 26 -2.21 16.95 24.24
CA GLN A 26 -3.66 16.78 24.08
C GLN A 26 -4.14 17.19 22.68
N ALA A 27 -3.54 18.22 22.08
CA ALA A 27 -3.87 18.66 20.73
C ALA A 27 -3.41 17.65 19.66
N ALA A 28 -2.22 17.07 19.79
CA ALA A 28 -1.73 16.03 18.89
C ALA A 28 -2.61 14.78 18.95
N ARG A 29 -2.93 14.28 20.16
CA ARG A 29 -3.85 13.13 20.34
C ARG A 29 -5.20 13.36 19.71
N SER A 30 -5.82 14.52 19.94
CA SER A 30 -7.15 14.81 19.37
C SER A 30 -7.13 14.99 17.85
N THR A 31 -5.99 15.35 17.25
CA THR A 31 -5.84 15.46 15.79
C THR A 31 -5.57 14.10 15.16
N GLU A 32 -4.74 13.27 15.79
CA GLU A 32 -4.50 11.88 15.39
C GLU A 32 -5.76 11.01 15.55
N GLU A 33 -6.47 11.12 16.67
CA GLU A 33 -7.76 10.44 16.89
C GLU A 33 -8.83 10.88 15.89
N ARG A 34 -8.86 12.18 15.52
CA ARG A 34 -9.75 12.67 14.45
C ARG A 34 -9.33 12.19 13.06
N ALA A 35 -8.03 12.16 12.78
CA ALA A 35 -7.50 11.66 11.51
C ALA A 35 -7.80 10.16 11.33
N GLU A 36 -7.66 9.38 12.40
CA GLU A 36 -7.99 7.95 12.43
C GLU A 36 -9.51 7.72 12.30
N ALA A 37 -10.33 8.55 12.96
CA ALA A 37 -11.78 8.51 12.83
C ALA A 37 -12.29 8.95 11.43
N GLN A 38 -11.51 9.75 10.70
CA GLN A 38 -11.82 10.19 9.35
C GLN A 38 -11.28 9.26 8.26
N GLN A 39 -10.51 8.24 8.62
CA GLN A 39 -10.01 7.26 7.66
C GLN A 39 -11.20 6.44 7.16
N SER A 40 -11.62 6.69 5.91
CA SER A 40 -12.71 5.97 5.28
C SER A 40 -12.39 4.48 5.29
N ARG A 41 -13.10 3.70 6.11
CA ARG A 41 -12.95 2.25 6.13
C ARG A 41 -13.36 1.69 4.78
N GLU A 42 -12.52 0.86 4.18
CA GLU A 42 -12.87 0.11 2.98
C GLU A 42 -14.19 -0.64 3.22
N ASP A 43 -15.10 -0.60 2.25
CA ASP A 43 -16.33 -1.38 2.29
C ASP A 43 -15.98 -2.87 2.11
N MET A 44 -16.02 -3.62 3.22
CA MET A 44 -15.74 -5.05 3.25
C MET A 44 -16.99 -5.92 3.06
N SER A 45 -18.14 -5.32 2.69
CA SER A 45 -19.31 -6.09 2.28
C SER A 45 -18.98 -6.95 1.05
N PRO A 46 -19.75 -8.02 0.74
CA PRO A 46 -19.55 -8.80 -0.48
C PRO A 46 -19.53 -7.94 -1.75
N GLN A 47 -20.36 -6.89 -1.81
CA GLN A 47 -20.38 -5.94 -2.92
C GLN A 47 -19.14 -5.04 -2.94
N GLY A 48 -18.66 -4.63 -1.78
CA GLY A 48 -17.41 -3.89 -1.63
C GLY A 48 -16.19 -4.70 -2.08
N GLN A 49 -16.09 -5.95 -1.62
CA GLN A 49 -15.06 -6.90 -2.05
C GLN A 49 -15.11 -7.17 -3.55
N TYR A 50 -16.31 -7.33 -4.14
CA TYR A 50 -16.45 -7.43 -5.60
C TYR A 50 -15.89 -6.21 -6.34
N LYS A 51 -16.16 -4.99 -5.84
CA LYS A 51 -15.62 -3.76 -6.44
C LYS A 51 -14.09 -3.72 -6.35
N ILE A 52 -13.51 -4.19 -5.25
CA ILE A 52 -12.06 -4.30 -5.07
C ILE A 52 -11.50 -5.31 -6.08
N ALA A 53 -12.00 -6.55 -6.08
CA ALA A 53 -11.58 -7.61 -6.99
C ALA A 53 -11.69 -7.19 -8.46
N LYS A 54 -12.76 -6.47 -8.83
CA LYS A 54 -12.91 -5.92 -10.19
C LYS A 54 -11.81 -4.91 -10.52
N LYS A 55 -11.47 -3.99 -9.61
CA LYS A 55 -10.39 -3.01 -9.83
C LYS A 55 -9.04 -3.70 -10.00
N GLU A 56 -8.78 -4.73 -9.20
CA GLU A 56 -7.56 -5.53 -9.27
C GLU A 56 -7.48 -6.31 -10.59
N ALA A 57 -8.56 -6.99 -10.99
CA ALA A 57 -8.65 -7.67 -12.29
C ALA A 57 -8.47 -6.69 -13.46
N ASP A 58 -9.07 -5.49 -13.38
CA ASP A 58 -8.89 -4.42 -14.37
C ASP A 58 -7.40 -4.00 -14.46
N ALA A 59 -6.70 -3.92 -13.33
CA ALA A 59 -5.27 -3.57 -13.30
C ALA A 59 -4.39 -4.68 -13.87
N ALA A 60 -4.59 -5.92 -13.41
CA ALA A 60 -3.87 -7.09 -13.90
C ALA A 60 -4.06 -7.29 -15.40
N TYR A 61 -5.28 -7.08 -15.92
CA TYR A 61 -5.55 -7.18 -17.34
C TYR A 61 -4.80 -6.11 -18.15
N ARG A 62 -4.76 -4.85 -17.69
CA ARG A 62 -3.99 -3.78 -18.36
C ARG A 62 -2.49 -4.09 -18.38
N GLU A 63 -1.97 -4.63 -17.28
CA GLU A 63 -0.57 -5.06 -17.21
C GLU A 63 -0.30 -6.21 -18.18
N ALA A 64 -1.15 -7.24 -18.19
CA ALA A 64 -1.05 -8.37 -19.11
C ALA A 64 -1.04 -7.90 -20.58
N LEU A 65 -1.96 -7.00 -20.96
CA LEU A 65 -1.98 -6.42 -22.30
C LEU A 65 -0.70 -5.65 -22.63
N THR A 66 -0.14 -4.92 -21.67
CA THR A 66 1.13 -4.20 -21.83
C THR A 66 2.28 -5.18 -22.07
N ASN A 67 2.27 -6.33 -21.38
CA ASN A 67 3.26 -7.39 -21.59
C ASN A 67 3.06 -8.11 -22.93
N CYS A 68 1.82 -8.41 -23.34
CA CYS A 68 1.54 -9.00 -24.66
C CYS A 68 2.06 -8.13 -25.82
N LYS A 69 1.98 -6.80 -25.69
CA LYS A 69 2.46 -5.86 -26.72
C LYS A 69 3.98 -5.96 -26.94
N LYS A 70 4.75 -6.43 -25.96
CA LYS A 70 6.21 -6.63 -26.06
C LYS A 70 6.58 -7.89 -26.85
N MET A 71 5.62 -8.78 -27.11
CA MET A 71 5.84 -10.04 -27.84
C MET A 71 5.79 -9.85 -29.37
N GLY A 72 6.31 -10.86 -30.09
CA GLY A 72 6.18 -10.99 -31.55
C GLY A 72 4.72 -11.14 -31.99
N LYS A 73 4.42 -10.88 -33.28
CA LYS A 73 3.02 -10.81 -33.77
C LYS A 73 2.19 -12.08 -33.51
N ALA A 74 2.76 -13.25 -33.74
CA ALA A 74 2.06 -14.53 -33.54
C ALA A 74 1.71 -14.75 -32.06
N ASP A 75 2.70 -14.60 -31.17
CA ASP A 75 2.53 -14.81 -29.72
C ASP A 75 1.65 -13.74 -29.08
N ARG A 76 1.69 -12.50 -29.59
CA ARG A 76 0.86 -11.40 -29.08
C ARG A 76 -0.63 -11.70 -29.17
N VAL A 77 -1.10 -12.27 -30.27
CA VAL A 77 -2.53 -12.56 -30.45
C VAL A 77 -3.00 -13.61 -29.46
N ALA A 78 -2.21 -14.69 -29.30
CA ALA A 78 -2.49 -15.72 -28.31
C ALA A 78 -2.48 -15.14 -26.88
N CYS A 79 -1.46 -14.36 -26.53
CA CYS A 79 -1.34 -13.70 -25.23
C CYS A 79 -2.54 -12.80 -24.92
N MET A 80 -2.99 -11.97 -25.88
CA MET A 80 -4.14 -11.09 -25.66
C MET A 80 -5.44 -11.87 -25.47
N LYS A 81 -5.61 -13.00 -26.18
CA LYS A 81 -6.75 -13.90 -25.99
C LYS A 81 -6.74 -14.49 -24.58
N ASP A 82 -5.59 -14.98 -24.12
CA ASP A 82 -5.46 -15.60 -22.80
C ASP A 82 -5.63 -14.56 -21.69
N ALA A 83 -5.06 -13.36 -21.83
CA ALA A 83 -5.27 -12.25 -20.90
C ALA A 83 -6.75 -11.90 -20.75
N LYS A 84 -7.51 -11.88 -21.86
CA LYS A 84 -8.95 -11.63 -21.83
C LYS A 84 -9.72 -12.76 -21.16
N ALA A 85 -9.35 -14.01 -21.42
CA ALA A 85 -9.97 -15.17 -20.80
C ALA A 85 -9.75 -15.17 -19.27
N ASN A 86 -8.54 -14.87 -18.83
CA ASN A 86 -8.21 -14.75 -17.40
C ASN A 86 -9.02 -13.64 -16.73
N TYR A 87 -9.05 -12.45 -17.33
CA TYR A 87 -9.86 -11.34 -16.83
C TYR A 87 -11.35 -11.71 -16.67
N GLN A 88 -11.92 -12.40 -17.65
CA GLN A 88 -13.32 -12.86 -17.57
C GLN A 88 -13.51 -13.92 -16.46
N SER A 89 -12.54 -14.81 -16.28
CA SER A 89 -12.54 -15.80 -15.20
C SER A 89 -12.49 -15.12 -13.83
N ASP A 90 -11.62 -14.13 -13.63
CA ASP A 90 -11.48 -13.39 -12.38
C ASP A 90 -12.79 -12.67 -12.02
N LEU A 91 -13.43 -12.03 -13.00
CA LEU A 91 -14.73 -11.38 -12.78
C LEU A 91 -15.85 -12.38 -12.49
N ALA A 92 -15.84 -13.55 -13.13
CA ALA A 92 -16.82 -14.59 -12.88
C ALA A 92 -16.66 -15.17 -11.46
N GLN A 93 -15.42 -15.39 -11.02
CA GLN A 93 -15.10 -15.81 -9.67
C GLN A 93 -15.54 -14.76 -8.64
N ALA A 94 -15.14 -13.50 -8.82
CA ALA A 94 -15.52 -12.41 -7.91
C ALA A 94 -17.05 -12.25 -7.82
N LYS A 95 -17.77 -12.42 -8.93
CA LYS A 95 -19.24 -12.38 -8.94
C LYS A 95 -19.85 -13.56 -8.17
N LYS A 96 -19.25 -14.75 -8.29
CA LYS A 96 -19.67 -15.93 -7.54
C LYS A 96 -19.48 -15.72 -6.03
N GLU A 97 -18.31 -15.23 -5.63
CA GLU A 97 -17.97 -14.88 -4.24
C GLU A 97 -18.98 -13.88 -3.66
N MET A 98 -19.21 -12.77 -4.38
CA MET A 98 -20.22 -11.75 -4.04
C MET A 98 -21.61 -12.36 -3.82
N SER A 99 -22.05 -13.23 -4.73
CA SER A 99 -23.38 -13.88 -4.64
C SER A 99 -23.47 -14.91 -3.50
N SER A 100 -22.34 -15.47 -3.10
CA SER A 100 -22.27 -16.51 -2.06
C SER A 100 -22.10 -15.94 -0.65
N GLY A 101 -21.82 -14.64 -0.51
CA GLY A 101 -21.60 -13.98 0.78
C GLY A 101 -20.38 -14.51 1.55
N ARG A 102 -19.46 -15.16 0.84
CA ARG A 102 -18.17 -15.65 1.36
C ARG A 102 -17.05 -14.76 0.90
#